data_AF-A0A7L4R9R9-F1
#
_entry.id   AF-A0A7L4R9R9-F1
#
_cell.length_a   1.000
_cell.length_b   1.000
_cell.length_c   1.000
_cell.angle_alpha   90.00
_cell.angle_beta   90.00
_cell.angle_gamma   90.00
#
_symmetry.space_group_name_H-M   'P 1'
#
loop_
_entity.id
_entity.type
_entity.pdbx_description
1 polymer ?
#
loop_
_entity_poly.entity_id
_entity_poly.type
_entity_poly.pdbx_seq_one_letter_code
_entity_poly.pdbx_strand_id
1 'polypeptide(L)'
;MRHTPSACSGVYSVTLILLLLIPLSMAAEANITYHLNLEMESSCPDDILNVDAIASNGEPASDVELRLVLYYPYQGLRALKHTDTSGHTFFELTRNGTYRIYINTEAYDHEQYEVFDYPESCPPPPPKQMNATVAVDCGNLAAGGNAMLTMNVTEGGIPLKDVFARSLHWSSMSSSTGAIALPLEQDDYFVIFEKEGYTSQTVFLEEPCVFND
;
A
#
# COMPACT_ATOMS: atom_id res chain seq x y z
N MET A 1 7.13 93.90 -70.88
CA MET A 1 5.70 94.28 -70.88
C MET A 1 4.89 93.13 -71.44
N ARG A 2 3.68 92.94 -70.89
CA ARG A 2 2.56 92.08 -71.33
C ARG A 2 2.43 90.63 -70.81
N HIS A 3 1.25 90.47 -70.23
CA HIS A 3 0.30 89.34 -70.22
C HIS A 3 0.40 88.24 -69.14
N THR A 4 -0.60 88.34 -68.24
CA THR A 4 -1.39 87.33 -67.49
C THR A 4 -1.87 86.14 -68.34
N PRO A 5 -2.63 85.11 -67.85
CA PRO A 5 -3.18 84.79 -66.51
C PRO A 5 -3.14 83.28 -66.07
N SER A 6 -3.61 83.01 -64.83
CA SER A 6 -4.55 81.94 -64.41
C SER A 6 -4.26 80.44 -64.63
N ALA A 7 -4.27 79.65 -63.55
CA ALA A 7 -5.25 78.55 -63.36
C ALA A 7 -5.20 77.94 -61.94
N CYS A 8 -6.40 77.63 -61.45
CA CYS A 8 -6.76 77.02 -60.17
C CYS A 8 -6.38 75.54 -60.06
N SER A 9 -6.10 75.07 -58.84
CA SER A 9 -6.43 73.72 -58.31
C SER A 9 -6.09 73.75 -56.82
N GLY A 10 -7.01 73.62 -55.86
CA GLY A 10 -7.91 72.49 -55.67
C GLY A 10 -7.46 71.74 -54.40
N VAL A 11 -7.63 72.36 -53.22
CA VAL A 11 -7.28 71.74 -51.93
C VAL A 11 -8.45 70.87 -51.49
N TYR A 12 -8.33 69.55 -51.66
CA TYR A 12 -9.20 68.58 -51.00
C TYR A 12 -8.68 68.34 -49.58
N SER A 13 -9.39 68.87 -48.59
CA SER A 13 -9.17 68.53 -47.18
C SER A 13 -9.87 67.19 -46.91
N VAL A 14 -9.10 66.10 -46.88
CA VAL A 14 -9.57 64.78 -46.45
C VAL A 14 -9.51 64.75 -44.93
N THR A 15 -10.64 64.96 -44.26
CA THR A 15 -10.76 64.76 -42.81
C THR A 15 -10.75 63.26 -42.53
N LEU A 16 -9.59 62.73 -42.15
CA LEU A 16 -9.42 61.37 -41.66
C LEU A 16 -10.01 61.27 -40.25
N ILE A 17 -11.26 60.84 -40.13
CA ILE A 17 -11.86 60.47 -38.84
C ILE A 17 -11.27 59.12 -38.43
N LEU A 18 -10.22 59.17 -37.61
CA LEU A 18 -9.63 58.01 -36.97
C LEU A 18 -10.58 57.54 -35.85
N LEU A 19 -11.50 56.64 -36.19
CA LEU A 19 -12.31 55.90 -35.21
C LEU A 19 -11.38 54.98 -34.40
N LEU A 20 -10.95 55.48 -33.24
CA LEU A 20 -10.33 54.70 -32.17
C LEU A 20 -11.35 53.69 -31.64
N LEU A 21 -11.41 52.51 -32.26
CA LEU A 21 -11.94 51.31 -31.62
C LEU A 21 -10.99 50.94 -30.48
N ILE A 22 -11.34 51.37 -29.26
CA ILE A 22 -10.71 50.87 -28.03
C ILE A 22 -11.30 49.48 -27.80
N PRO A 23 -10.53 48.37 -27.93
CA PRO A 23 -11.00 47.08 -27.47
C PRO A 23 -11.09 47.14 -25.95
N LEU A 24 -12.31 47.25 -25.42
CA LEU A 24 -12.62 46.88 -24.05
C LEU A 24 -12.36 45.37 -23.91
N SER A 25 -11.11 44.97 -23.68
CA SER A 25 -10.80 43.62 -23.22
C SER A 25 -11.32 43.50 -21.80
N MET A 26 -12.60 43.14 -21.66
CA MET A 26 -13.07 42.60 -20.40
C MET A 26 -12.40 41.23 -20.26
N ALA A 27 -11.22 41.22 -19.64
CA ALA A 27 -10.65 39.99 -19.12
C ALA A 27 -11.61 39.57 -18.00
N ALA A 28 -12.54 38.69 -18.33
CA ALA A 28 -13.27 37.96 -17.30
C ALA A 28 -12.21 37.15 -16.57
N GLU A 29 -11.84 37.59 -15.36
CA GLU A 29 -11.09 36.78 -14.42
C GLU A 29 -11.98 35.57 -14.09
N ALA A 30 -11.83 34.51 -14.88
CA ALA A 30 -12.38 33.23 -14.52
C ALA A 30 -11.68 32.85 -13.22
N ASN A 31 -12.44 32.86 -12.12
CA ASN A 31 -11.95 32.41 -10.83
C ASN A 31 -11.78 30.89 -10.95
N ILE A 32 -10.60 30.44 -11.36
CA ILE A 32 -10.27 29.02 -11.47
C ILE A 32 -10.07 28.54 -10.04
N THR A 33 -11.06 27.85 -9.49
CA THR A 33 -10.91 27.12 -8.23
C THR A 33 -9.98 25.93 -8.50
N TYR A 34 -8.75 26.02 -8.02
CA TYR A 34 -7.86 24.87 -7.98
C TYR A 34 -8.37 23.92 -6.90
N HIS A 35 -8.26 22.60 -7.13
CA HIS A 35 -8.48 21.59 -6.11
C HIS A 35 -7.20 20.78 -5.92
N LEU A 36 -6.88 20.42 -4.68
CA LEU A 36 -5.80 19.49 -4.39
C LEU A 36 -6.40 18.13 -4.01
N ASN A 37 -5.93 17.07 -4.64
CA ASN A 37 -6.23 15.71 -4.26
C ASN A 37 -5.03 15.14 -3.48
N LEU A 38 -5.29 14.42 -2.39
CA LEU A 38 -4.27 13.69 -1.66
C LEU A 38 -4.44 12.19 -1.91
N GLU A 39 -3.41 11.55 -2.42
CA GLU A 39 -3.30 10.10 -2.39
C GLU A 39 -2.48 9.71 -1.17
N MET A 40 -3.03 8.80 -0.36
CA MET A 40 -2.46 8.41 0.93
C MET A 40 -2.24 6.90 0.95
N GLU A 41 -1.00 6.49 1.23
CA GLU A 41 -0.66 5.09 1.42
C GLU A 41 0.10 4.92 2.74
N SER A 42 -0.48 4.18 3.68
CA SER A 42 0.20 3.81 4.92
C SER A 42 0.99 2.53 4.74
N SER A 43 2.31 2.58 4.97
CA SER A 43 3.15 1.37 5.03
C SER A 43 3.25 0.87 6.46
N CYS A 44 2.71 -0.32 6.68
CA CYS A 44 3.02 -1.18 7.82
C CYS A 44 4.18 -2.09 7.40
N PRO A 45 5.27 -2.25 8.18
CA PRO A 45 5.43 -2.00 9.62
C PRO A 45 6.18 -0.71 10.00
N ASP A 46 6.56 0.12 9.02
CA ASP A 46 7.41 1.29 9.30
C ASP A 46 6.64 2.47 9.92
N ASP A 47 5.32 2.33 10.04
CA ASP A 47 4.41 3.35 10.55
C ASP A 47 4.57 4.66 9.79
N ILE A 48 4.72 4.57 8.47
CA ILE A 48 4.89 5.74 7.59
C ILE A 48 3.60 5.94 6.80
N LEU A 49 3.12 7.18 6.79
CA LEU A 49 2.11 7.66 5.85
C LEU A 49 2.82 8.37 4.70
N ASN A 50 2.74 7.80 3.51
CA ASN A 50 3.13 8.46 2.27
C ASN A 50 1.97 9.33 1.80
N VAL A 51 2.28 10.55 1.37
CA VAL A 51 1.28 11.51 0.89
C VAL A 51 1.77 12.11 -0.42
N ASP A 52 0.96 11.96 -1.46
CA ASP A 52 1.15 12.58 -2.76
C ASP A 52 0.11 13.67 -2.95
N ALA A 53 0.57 14.91 -3.12
CA ALA A 53 -0.26 16.07 -3.40
C ALA A 53 -0.35 16.30 -4.91
N ILE A 54 -1.55 16.14 -5.47
CA ILE A 54 -1.81 16.25 -6.90
C ILE A 54 -2.78 17.40 -7.14
N ALA A 55 -2.38 18.37 -7.97
CA ALA A 55 -3.24 19.47 -8.35
C ALA A 55 -4.36 19.01 -9.30
N SER A 56 -5.41 19.82 -9.45
CA SER A 56 -6.60 19.48 -10.28
C SER A 56 -6.30 19.24 -11.75
N ASN A 57 -5.14 19.66 -12.25
CA ASN A 57 -4.65 19.40 -13.60
C ASN A 57 -3.89 18.06 -13.73
N GLY A 58 -3.73 17.31 -12.64
CA GLY A 58 -2.99 16.05 -12.58
C GLY A 58 -1.48 16.21 -12.35
N GLU A 59 -0.96 17.44 -12.25
CA GLU A 59 0.46 17.68 -11.99
C GLU A 59 0.75 17.60 -10.48
N PRO A 60 1.97 17.18 -10.09
CA PRO A 60 2.36 17.20 -8.69
C PRO A 60 2.43 18.62 -8.12
N ALA A 61 1.90 18.81 -6.91
CA ALA A 61 1.88 20.09 -6.22
C ALA A 61 3.04 20.19 -5.24
N SER A 62 4.07 20.95 -5.61
CA SER A 62 5.26 21.17 -4.78
C SER A 62 5.07 22.26 -3.73
N ASP A 63 5.86 22.20 -2.65
CA ASP A 63 5.89 23.18 -1.56
C ASP A 63 4.52 23.41 -0.89
N VAL A 64 3.70 22.36 -0.85
CA VAL A 64 2.40 22.36 -0.17
C VAL A 64 2.62 22.06 1.31
N GLU A 65 2.22 22.98 2.19
CA GLU A 65 2.26 22.74 3.63
C GLU A 65 1.14 21.77 4.04
N LEU A 66 1.55 20.64 4.62
CA LEU A 66 0.67 19.60 5.16
C LEU A 66 0.84 19.51 6.67
N ARG A 67 -0.27 19.62 7.40
CA ARG A 67 -0.30 19.52 8.88
C ARG A 67 -1.04 18.25 9.29
N LEU A 68 -0.29 17.30 9.84
CA LEU A 68 -0.84 16.06 10.38
C LEU A 68 -1.26 16.27 11.83
N VAL A 69 -2.54 16.04 12.12
CA VAL A 69 -3.15 16.16 13.45
C VAL A 69 -3.73 14.80 13.84
N LEU A 70 -3.36 14.28 15.01
CA LEU A 70 -4.16 13.21 15.61
C LEU A 70 -5.42 13.88 16.16
N TYR A 71 -6.59 13.44 15.71
CA TYR A 71 -7.88 14.02 16.05
C TYR A 71 -8.60 13.25 17.17
N TYR A 72 -8.49 11.93 17.16
CA TYR A 72 -9.04 11.05 18.21
C TYR A 72 -8.04 9.91 18.49
N PRO A 73 -7.84 9.47 19.74
CA PRO A 73 -8.48 9.90 20.99
C PRO A 73 -7.89 11.18 21.58
N TYR A 74 -6.79 11.69 21.04
CA TYR A 74 -6.14 12.91 21.51
C TYR A 74 -6.04 13.91 20.37
N GLN A 75 -6.42 15.17 20.63
CA GLN A 75 -6.26 16.26 19.67
C GLN A 75 -4.88 16.89 19.83
N GLY A 76 -4.04 16.76 18.81
CA GLY A 76 -2.72 17.39 18.81
C GLY A 76 -2.03 17.36 17.46
N LEU A 77 -1.32 18.44 17.14
CA LEU A 77 -0.40 18.49 16.00
C LEU A 77 0.68 17.43 16.19
N ARG A 78 0.86 16.59 15.17
CA ARG A 78 1.87 15.52 15.15
C ARG A 78 3.07 15.93 14.33
N ALA A 79 2.83 16.50 13.16
CA ALA A 79 3.88 16.92 12.26
C ALA A 79 3.39 18.03 11.33
N LEU A 80 4.34 18.81 10.85
CA LEU A 80 4.18 19.78 9.79
C LEU A 80 5.28 19.51 8.77
N LYS A 81 4.89 19.33 7.52
CA LYS A 81 5.80 19.01 6.41
C LYS A 81 5.41 19.81 5.19
N HIS A 82 6.37 19.96 4.28
CA HIS A 82 6.13 20.48 2.94
C HIS A 82 6.36 19.34 1.94
N THR A 83 5.61 19.35 0.85
CA THR A 83 5.85 18.44 -0.28
C THR A 83 7.09 18.85 -1.06
N ASP A 84 7.80 17.86 -1.59
CA ASP A 84 8.97 18.08 -2.43
C ASP A 84 8.58 18.51 -3.86
N THR A 85 9.57 18.60 -4.75
CA THR A 85 9.33 18.98 -6.16
C THR A 85 8.47 18.00 -6.94
N SER A 86 8.31 16.77 -6.45
CA SER A 86 7.43 15.73 -7.00
C SER A 86 6.08 15.66 -6.28
N GLY A 87 5.75 16.66 -5.46
CA GLY A 87 4.49 16.69 -4.71
C GLY A 87 4.41 15.64 -3.59
N HIS A 88 5.52 15.02 -3.25
CA HIS A 88 5.57 13.91 -2.30
C HIS A 88 6.05 14.38 -0.92
N THR A 89 5.52 13.77 0.14
CA THR A 89 6.08 13.84 1.49
C THR A 89 5.69 12.61 2.30
N PHE A 90 6.26 12.48 3.49
CA PHE A 90 5.89 11.39 4.40
C PHE A 90 5.80 11.85 5.85
N PHE A 91 4.99 11.13 6.62
CA PHE A 91 4.79 11.33 8.06
C PHE A 91 5.01 10.03 8.82
N GLU A 92 5.61 10.13 10.01
CA GLU A 92 5.66 9.03 10.98
C GLU A 92 4.37 9.00 11.81
N LEU A 93 3.70 7.85 11.84
CA LEU A 93 2.46 7.58 12.57
C LEU A 93 2.78 6.94 13.92
N THR A 94 3.02 7.77 14.92
CA THR A 94 3.50 7.30 16.24
C THR A 94 2.43 6.66 17.14
N ARG A 95 1.14 6.76 16.80
CA ARG A 95 0.03 6.33 17.67
C ARG A 95 -1.19 5.95 16.86
N ASN A 96 -1.95 5.00 17.36
CA ASN A 96 -3.26 4.68 16.82
C ASN A 96 -4.29 5.80 17.03
N GLY A 97 -5.22 5.88 16.11
CA GLY A 97 -6.38 6.74 16.18
C GLY A 97 -6.77 7.34 14.84
N THR A 98 -7.67 8.31 14.89
CA THR A 98 -8.16 9.03 13.71
C THR A 98 -7.28 10.25 13.50
N TYR A 99 -6.72 10.37 12.31
CA TYR A 99 -5.87 11.49 11.90
C TYR A 99 -6.62 12.42 10.94
N ARG A 100 -6.16 13.67 10.89
CA ARG A 100 -6.53 14.67 9.89
C ARG A 100 -5.28 15.27 9.29
N ILE A 101 -5.22 15.36 7.97
CA ILE A 101 -4.19 16.14 7.27
C ILE A 101 -4.84 17.41 6.77
N TYR A 102 -4.42 18.55 7.32
CA TYR A 102 -4.82 19.85 6.80
C TYR A 102 -3.85 20.28 5.71
N ILE A 103 -4.40 20.74 4.60
CA ILE A 103 -3.68 21.30 3.46
C ILE A 103 -3.71 22.81 3.62
N ASN A 104 -2.55 23.44 3.77
CA ASN A 104 -2.45 24.88 3.85
C ASN A 104 -1.68 25.41 2.64
N THR A 105 -2.37 26.12 1.76
CA THR A 105 -1.72 26.91 0.71
C THR A 105 -2.45 28.24 0.57
N GLU A 106 -1.71 29.30 0.26
CA GLU A 106 -2.28 30.63 -0.01
C GLU A 106 -3.16 30.65 -1.27
N ALA A 107 -3.11 29.60 -2.09
CA ALA A 107 -3.83 29.50 -3.35
C ALA A 107 -5.26 28.95 -3.22
N TYR A 108 -5.66 28.46 -2.04
CA TYR A 108 -7.01 27.91 -1.80
C TYR A 108 -7.80 28.79 -0.81
N ASP A 109 -9.07 29.02 -1.11
CA ASP A 109 -9.95 29.94 -0.36
C ASP A 109 -10.67 29.31 0.84
N HIS A 110 -10.44 28.02 1.09
CA HIS A 110 -11.01 27.28 2.22
C HIS A 110 -10.05 26.22 2.75
N GLU A 111 -10.17 25.90 4.05
CA GLU A 111 -9.44 24.80 4.66
C GLU A 111 -9.88 23.47 4.02
N GLN A 112 -8.91 22.74 3.46
CA GLN A 112 -9.11 21.39 2.97
C GLN A 112 -8.44 20.41 3.93
N TYR A 113 -9.14 19.34 4.29
CA TYR A 113 -8.55 18.28 5.08
C TYR A 113 -9.06 16.90 4.68
N GLU A 114 -8.19 15.92 4.82
CA GLU A 114 -8.53 14.50 4.66
C GLU A 114 -8.48 13.79 6.00
N VAL A 115 -9.39 12.84 6.20
CA VAL A 115 -9.53 12.06 7.44
C VAL A 115 -9.21 10.60 7.15
N PHE A 116 -8.38 9.98 7.98
CA PHE A 116 -8.11 8.55 7.90
C PHE A 116 -7.91 7.95 9.30
N ASP A 117 -8.21 6.66 9.43
CA ASP A 117 -7.99 5.89 10.65
C ASP A 117 -6.69 5.10 10.55
N TYR A 118 -5.88 5.15 11.60
CA TYR A 118 -4.65 4.38 11.71
C TYR A 118 -4.76 3.40 12.91
N PRO A 119 -4.76 2.08 12.66
CA PRO A 119 -5.04 1.07 13.68
C PRO A 119 -3.89 0.90 14.69
N GLU A 120 -4.22 0.33 15.85
CA GLU A 120 -3.26 0.01 16.94
C GLU A 120 -2.24 -1.06 16.59
N SER A 121 -2.61 -1.93 15.68
CA SER A 121 -1.75 -2.97 15.19
C SER A 121 -1.99 -3.11 13.70
N CYS A 122 -0.91 -3.15 12.93
CA CYS A 122 -0.97 -3.67 11.58
C CYS A 122 -1.63 -5.06 11.63
N PRO A 123 -2.54 -5.38 10.69
CA PRO A 123 -3.03 -6.75 10.59
C PRO A 123 -1.81 -7.68 10.47
N PRO A 124 -1.81 -8.84 11.17
CA PRO A 124 -0.70 -9.77 11.06
C PRO A 124 -0.48 -10.11 9.58
N PRO A 125 0.78 -10.23 9.12
CA PRO A 125 1.06 -10.59 7.74
C PRO A 125 0.30 -11.88 7.39
N PRO A 126 -0.19 -12.02 6.15
CA PRO A 126 -0.87 -13.24 5.73
C PRO A 126 -0.02 -14.47 6.08
N PRO A 127 -0.61 -15.55 6.64
CA PRO A 127 0.14 -16.75 6.98
C PRO A 127 0.85 -17.30 5.75
N LYS A 128 2.13 -17.65 5.90
CA LYS A 128 2.92 -18.30 4.86
C LYS A 128 2.40 -19.71 4.61
N GLN A 129 2.49 -20.16 3.35
CA GLN A 129 2.07 -21.51 3.02
C GLN A 129 3.15 -22.52 3.45
N MET A 130 2.73 -23.46 4.29
CA MET A 130 3.53 -24.61 4.68
C MET A 130 3.16 -25.82 3.83
N ASN A 131 4.17 -26.57 3.39
CA ASN A 131 4.02 -27.82 2.67
C ASN A 131 4.72 -28.95 3.44
N ALA A 132 3.92 -29.85 3.97
CA ALA A 132 4.31 -31.08 4.64
C ALA A 132 4.03 -32.28 3.74
N THR A 133 5.02 -33.17 3.65
CA THR A 133 4.89 -34.48 3.05
C THR A 133 5.07 -35.55 4.13
N VAL A 134 4.34 -36.65 3.98
CA VAL A 134 4.40 -37.78 4.90
C VAL A 134 4.63 -39.04 4.08
N ALA A 135 5.61 -39.84 4.49
CA ALA A 135 5.92 -41.15 3.94
C ALA A 135 5.85 -42.19 5.05
N VAL A 136 5.20 -43.31 4.75
CA VAL A 136 5.07 -44.44 5.67
C VAL A 136 5.96 -45.58 5.17
N ASP A 137 6.80 -46.09 6.05
CA ASP A 137 7.64 -47.27 5.80
C ASP A 137 7.17 -48.45 6.66
N CYS A 138 6.49 -49.40 6.01
CA CYS A 138 6.00 -50.62 6.61
C CYS A 138 7.03 -51.77 6.61
N GLY A 139 8.21 -51.60 5.99
CA GLY A 139 9.15 -52.68 5.73
C GLY A 139 9.67 -53.38 6.99
N ASN A 140 9.76 -52.63 8.09
CA ASN A 140 10.22 -53.16 9.38
C ASN A 140 9.22 -54.11 10.05
N LEU A 141 7.93 -54.05 9.70
CA LEU A 141 6.89 -54.90 10.31
C LEU A 141 7.14 -56.39 10.03
N ALA A 142 7.57 -56.73 8.82
CA ALA A 142 7.85 -58.12 8.45
C ALA A 142 9.01 -58.76 9.24
N ALA A 143 9.87 -57.94 9.84
CA ALA A 143 11.00 -58.36 10.67
C ALA A 143 10.71 -58.28 12.18
N GLY A 144 9.46 -58.00 12.59
CA GLY A 144 9.07 -57.80 13.99
C GLY A 144 9.46 -56.43 14.57
N GLY A 145 9.79 -55.46 13.72
CA GLY A 145 10.00 -54.06 14.11
C GLY A 145 8.73 -53.21 13.94
N ASN A 146 8.83 -51.91 14.24
CA ASN A 146 7.71 -50.97 14.09
C ASN A 146 7.74 -50.30 12.72
N ALA A 147 6.56 -50.07 12.13
CA ALA A 147 6.43 -49.19 10.99
C ALA A 147 6.91 -47.78 11.36
N MET A 148 7.50 -47.07 10.41
CA MET A 148 8.06 -45.73 10.63
C MET A 148 7.35 -44.72 9.77
N LEU A 149 7.07 -43.55 10.36
CA LEU A 149 6.51 -42.41 9.68
C LEU A 149 7.59 -41.33 9.56
N THR A 150 7.92 -40.98 8.32
CA THR A 150 8.90 -39.94 7.99
C THR A 150 8.17 -38.76 7.38
N MET A 151 8.37 -37.58 7.95
CA MET A 151 7.73 -36.34 7.52
C MET A 151 8.80 -35.33 7.13
N ASN A 152 8.49 -34.52 6.13
CA ASN A 152 9.32 -33.38 5.76
C ASN A 152 8.44 -32.14 5.59
N VAL A 153 8.84 -31.03 6.19
CA VAL A 153 8.08 -29.79 6.17
C VAL A 153 8.90 -28.66 5.55
N THR A 154 8.31 -27.95 4.58
CA THR A 154 8.99 -26.94 3.78
C THR A 154 8.12 -25.70 3.50
N GLU A 155 8.76 -24.57 3.20
CA GLU A 155 8.18 -23.34 2.63
C GLU A 155 8.91 -23.05 1.32
N GLY A 156 8.23 -23.08 0.17
CA GLY A 156 8.87 -22.82 -1.12
C GLY A 156 10.08 -23.72 -1.43
N GLY A 157 10.10 -24.95 -0.88
CA GLY A 157 11.22 -25.89 -1.00
C GLY A 157 12.33 -25.74 0.05
N ILE A 158 12.26 -24.74 0.92
CA ILE A 158 13.21 -24.54 2.02
C ILE A 158 12.70 -25.30 3.27
N PRO A 159 13.53 -26.12 3.94
CA PRO A 159 13.12 -26.83 5.14
C PRO A 159 12.70 -25.90 6.29
N LEU A 160 11.58 -26.24 6.94
CA LEU A 160 11.07 -25.51 8.10
C LEU A 160 11.42 -26.24 9.39
N LYS A 161 12.23 -25.59 10.22
CA LYS A 161 12.53 -26.04 11.58
C LYS A 161 11.41 -25.67 12.55
N ASP A 162 11.38 -26.33 13.71
CA ASP A 162 10.48 -25.99 14.82
C ASP A 162 9.01 -25.95 14.39
N VAL A 163 8.60 -26.86 13.50
CA VAL A 163 7.19 -27.12 13.16
C VAL A 163 6.67 -28.15 14.14
N PHE A 164 5.57 -27.85 14.81
CA PHE A 164 4.90 -28.81 15.68
C PHE A 164 4.08 -29.76 14.82
N ALA A 165 4.35 -31.06 14.93
CA ALA A 165 3.56 -32.12 14.30
C ALA A 165 2.95 -33.00 15.37
N ARG A 166 1.70 -33.41 15.16
CA ARG A 166 1.00 -34.33 16.08
C ARG A 166 0.07 -35.27 15.34
N SER A 167 -0.07 -36.46 15.89
CA SER A 167 -1.11 -37.43 15.57
C SER A 167 -2.04 -37.62 16.79
N LEU A 168 -2.77 -38.73 16.84
CA LEU A 168 -3.52 -39.13 18.02
C LEU A 168 -2.59 -39.59 19.16
N HIS A 169 -1.48 -40.27 18.83
CA HIS A 169 -0.65 -40.97 19.80
C HIS A 169 0.64 -40.25 20.17
N TRP A 170 1.12 -39.34 19.32
CA TRP A 170 2.38 -38.65 19.53
C TRP A 170 2.35 -37.19 19.10
N SER A 171 3.35 -36.46 19.56
CA SER A 171 3.68 -35.11 19.09
C SER A 171 5.19 -34.93 19.06
N SER A 172 5.70 -34.19 18.08
CA SER A 172 7.13 -33.87 17.96
C SER A 172 7.33 -32.54 17.23
N MET A 173 8.56 -32.03 17.31
CA MET A 173 8.99 -30.85 16.56
C MET A 173 9.86 -31.26 15.38
N SER A 174 9.78 -30.52 14.26
CA SER A 174 10.72 -30.67 13.15
C SER A 174 12.11 -30.18 13.53
N SER A 175 13.10 -30.95 13.09
CA SER A 175 14.51 -30.61 13.23
C SER A 175 14.92 -29.46 12.30
N SER A 176 16.19 -29.03 12.38
CA SER A 176 16.75 -28.01 11.48
C SER A 176 16.67 -28.35 9.99
N THR A 177 16.51 -29.63 9.65
CA THR A 177 16.35 -30.11 8.26
C THR A 177 14.89 -30.25 7.85
N GLY A 178 13.93 -29.80 8.67
CA GLY A 178 12.49 -29.95 8.42
C GLY A 178 11.96 -31.37 8.59
N ALA A 179 12.83 -32.31 8.97
CA ALA A 179 12.48 -33.72 9.11
C ALA A 179 11.94 -34.05 10.50
N ILE A 180 10.96 -34.95 10.53
CA ILE A 180 10.44 -35.64 11.73
C ILE A 180 10.37 -37.13 11.40
N ALA A 181 10.83 -38.00 12.29
CA ALA A 181 10.77 -39.44 12.12
C ALA A 181 10.33 -40.08 13.43
N LEU A 182 9.22 -40.82 13.39
CA LEU A 182 8.61 -41.44 14.56
C LEU A 182 8.03 -42.82 14.20
N PRO A 183 7.88 -43.73 15.16
CA PRO A 183 7.12 -44.95 14.93
C PRO A 183 5.68 -44.61 14.54
N LEU A 184 5.12 -45.34 13.58
CA LEU A 184 3.70 -45.30 13.25
C LEU A 184 2.95 -46.19 14.25
N GLU A 185 1.99 -45.60 14.95
CA GLU A 185 1.11 -46.34 15.87
C GLU A 185 -0.14 -46.81 15.13
N GLN A 186 -0.75 -47.89 15.63
CA GLN A 186 -2.06 -48.34 15.18
C GLN A 186 -3.07 -47.19 15.43
N ASP A 187 -3.92 -46.90 14.43
CA ASP A 187 -4.92 -45.82 14.46
C ASP A 187 -4.39 -44.37 14.24
N ASP A 188 -3.13 -44.19 13.86
CA ASP A 188 -2.69 -42.92 13.27
C ASP A 188 -3.21 -42.82 11.83
N TYR A 189 -4.26 -42.01 11.61
CA TYR A 189 -4.86 -41.78 10.28
C TYR A 189 -4.56 -40.40 9.70
N PHE A 190 -4.07 -39.48 10.52
CA PHE A 190 -3.72 -38.14 10.07
C PHE A 190 -2.61 -37.55 10.94
N VAL A 191 -1.91 -36.58 10.36
CA VAL A 191 -0.93 -35.75 11.06
C VAL A 191 -1.29 -34.29 10.85
N ILE A 192 -1.34 -33.52 11.94
CA ILE A 192 -1.54 -32.07 11.93
C ILE A 192 -0.19 -31.40 12.13
N PHE A 193 0.09 -30.41 11.29
CA PHE A 193 1.28 -29.56 11.35
C PHE A 193 0.88 -28.12 11.69
N GLU A 194 1.55 -27.52 12.66
CA GLU A 194 1.28 -26.19 13.19
C GLU A 194 2.59 -25.42 13.40
N LYS A 195 2.63 -24.16 12.91
CA LYS A 195 3.75 -23.24 13.14
C LYS A 195 3.23 -21.80 13.11
N GLU A 196 3.65 -20.98 14.06
CA GLU A 196 3.30 -19.55 14.10
C GLU A 196 3.72 -18.83 12.81
N GLY A 197 2.82 -18.03 12.24
CA GLY A 197 3.03 -17.33 10.97
C GLY A 197 2.82 -18.19 9.72
N TYR A 198 2.39 -19.45 9.85
CA TYR A 198 2.11 -20.37 8.74
C TYR A 198 0.68 -20.90 8.78
N THR A 199 0.17 -21.29 7.61
CA THR A 199 -1.09 -22.03 7.50
C THR A 199 -0.93 -23.41 8.12
N SER A 200 -1.83 -23.82 9.02
CA SER A 200 -1.86 -25.22 9.49
C SER A 200 -2.17 -26.17 8.33
N GLN A 201 -1.57 -27.36 8.39
CA GLN A 201 -1.79 -28.39 7.39
C GLN A 201 -2.17 -29.69 8.08
N THR A 202 -3.13 -30.41 7.51
CA THR A 202 -3.48 -31.78 7.91
C THR A 202 -3.19 -32.71 6.74
N VAL A 203 -2.46 -33.79 6.99
CA VAL A 203 -2.18 -34.84 6.01
C VAL A 203 -2.87 -36.11 6.46
N PHE A 204 -3.72 -36.69 5.61
CA PHE A 204 -4.36 -37.97 5.85
C PHE A 204 -3.48 -39.10 5.30
N LEU A 205 -3.40 -40.21 6.03
CA LEU A 205 -2.63 -41.39 5.64
C LEU A 205 -3.61 -42.35 4.96
N GLU A 206 -3.48 -42.54 3.64
CA GLU A 206 -4.48 -43.27 2.85
C GLU A 206 -4.50 -44.79 3.14
N GLU A 207 -3.39 -45.36 3.61
CA GLU A 207 -3.30 -46.79 3.99
C GLU A 207 -2.23 -46.97 5.09
N PRO A 208 -2.54 -46.81 6.40
CA PRO A 208 -1.60 -47.17 7.44
C PRO A 208 -1.32 -48.67 7.36
N CYS A 209 -0.06 -49.06 7.58
CA CYS A 209 0.41 -50.44 7.42
C CYS A 209 -0.53 -51.47 8.06
N VAL A 210 -0.67 -52.66 7.45
CA VAL A 210 -1.42 -53.76 8.06
C VAL A 210 -0.59 -54.37 9.19
N PHE A 211 -1.00 -54.13 10.44
CA PHE A 211 -0.45 -54.78 11.63
C PHE A 211 -1.10 -56.16 11.78
N ASN A 212 -0.30 -57.23 11.76
CA ASN A 212 -0.79 -58.58 12.06
C ASN A 212 -0.60 -58.82 13.56
N ASP A 213 -1.70 -58.83 14.31
CA ASP A 213 -1.75 -59.22 15.73
C ASP A 213 -1.39 -60.70 15.94
#